data_AF-A0A382VCF5-F1
#
_entry.id   AF-A0A382VCF5-F1
#
_cell.length_a   1.000
_cell.length_b   1.000
_cell.length_c   1.000
_cell.angle_alpha   90.00
_cell.angle_beta   90.00
_cell.angle_gamma   90.00
#
_symmetry.space_group_name_H-M   'P 1'
#
loop_
_entity.id
_entity.type
_entity.pdbx_description
1 polymer ?
#
loop_
_entity_poly.entity_id
_entity_poly.type
_entity_poly.pdbx_seq_one_letter_code
_entity_poly.pdbx_strand_id
1 'polypeptide(L)'
;MTTPPERLLALGTPKLLIRLWQRISPRRRKQVVVVSLLMILSAFAEVLTLGAVIPFIMVLVEPERVFEIRPVAELAQWLNVDQPEDLVVPLAAVFVVGAVLAAAVRLGVAWATIRLAVATGAD
;
A
#
# COMPACT_ATOMS: atom_id res chain seq x y z
N MET A 1 -48.26 6.05 -11.39
CA MET A 1 -47.65 5.99 -10.05
C MET A 1 -46.79 4.74 -9.99
N THR A 2 -45.49 4.84 -10.26
CA THR A 2 -44.57 3.69 -10.21
C THR A 2 -44.11 3.46 -8.78
N THR A 3 -44.07 2.19 -8.37
CA THR A 3 -43.67 1.76 -7.03
C THR A 3 -42.18 2.09 -6.79
N PRO A 4 -41.74 2.32 -5.54
CA PRO A 4 -40.37 2.72 -5.21
C PRO A 4 -39.23 1.84 -5.80
N PRO A 5 -39.35 0.49 -5.97
CA PRO A 5 -38.23 -0.32 -6.48
C PRO A 5 -37.89 -0.09 -7.96
N GLU A 6 -38.87 0.27 -8.80
CA GLU A 6 -38.64 0.42 -10.25
C GLU A 6 -37.77 1.65 -10.60
N ARG A 7 -37.79 2.69 -9.74
CA ARG A 7 -36.95 3.89 -9.90
C ARG A 7 -35.47 3.63 -9.62
N LEU A 8 -35.16 2.65 -8.76
CA LEU A 8 -33.78 2.29 -8.42
C LEU A 8 -33.13 1.48 -9.55
N LEU A 9 -33.90 0.63 -10.22
CA LEU A 9 -33.45 -0.14 -11.39
C LEU A 9 -33.27 0.73 -12.64
N ALA A 10 -34.04 1.82 -12.76
CA ALA A 10 -33.93 2.80 -13.84
C ALA A 10 -32.76 3.80 -13.67
N LEU A 11 -32.19 3.90 -12.47
CA LEU A 11 -30.99 4.68 -12.21
C LEU A 11 -29.78 3.80 -12.48
N GLY A 12 -28.98 4.11 -13.51
CA GLY A 12 -27.71 3.43 -13.71
C GLY A 12 -26.86 3.46 -12.43
N THR A 13 -26.12 2.38 -12.15
CA THR A 13 -25.19 2.24 -11.02
C THR A 13 -24.31 3.49 -10.76
N PRO A 14 -23.75 4.20 -11.77
CA PRO A 14 -22.98 5.42 -11.51
C PRO A 14 -23.81 6.56 -10.92
N LYS A 15 -25.09 6.67 -11.29
CA LYS A 15 -25.98 7.75 -10.82
C LYS A 15 -26.39 7.55 -9.36
N LEU A 16 -26.51 6.29 -8.92
CA LEU A 16 -26.69 5.94 -7.50
C LEU A 16 -25.43 6.25 -6.68
N LEU A 17 -24.25 5.90 -7.18
CA LEU A 17 -22.98 6.19 -6.50
C LEU A 17 -22.76 7.70 -6.31
N ILE A 18 -23.02 8.50 -7.34
CA ILE A 18 -22.90 9.96 -7.25
C ILE A 18 -23.89 10.54 -6.22
N ARG A 19 -25.13 10.06 -6.19
CA ARG A 19 -26.12 10.50 -5.19
C ARG A 19 -25.72 10.11 -3.77
N LEU A 20 -25.20 8.90 -3.57
CA LEU A 20 -24.67 8.45 -2.28
C LEU A 20 -23.51 9.34 -1.85
N TRP A 21 -22.55 9.57 -2.75
CA TRP A 21 -21.42 10.45 -2.52
C TRP A 21 -21.87 11.87 -2.14
N GLN A 22 -22.88 12.40 -2.81
CA GLN A 22 -23.47 13.71 -2.53
C GLN A 22 -24.19 13.79 -1.17
N ARG A 23 -24.54 12.66 -0.55
CA ARG A 23 -25.21 12.61 0.76
C ARG A 23 -24.23 12.52 1.93
N ILE A 24 -23.00 12.05 1.67
CA ILE A 24 -21.92 12.04 2.67
C ILE A 24 -21.48 13.48 2.97
N SER A 25 -21.28 13.81 4.25
CA SER A 25 -20.86 15.14 4.68
C SER A 25 -19.50 15.54 4.06
N PRO A 26 -19.26 16.83 3.77
CA PRO A 26 -18.04 17.27 3.07
C PRO A 26 -16.75 16.96 3.83
N ARG A 27 -16.80 16.90 5.17
CA ARG A 27 -15.67 16.47 6.01
C ARG A 27 -15.35 14.99 5.80
N ARG A 28 -16.37 14.13 5.75
CA ARG A 28 -16.22 12.68 5.54
C ARG A 28 -15.72 12.36 4.13
N ARG A 29 -16.15 13.10 3.10
CA ARG A 29 -15.62 12.93 1.73
C ARG A 29 -14.11 13.16 1.67
N LYS A 30 -13.60 14.19 2.35
CA LYS A 30 -12.15 14.40 2.46
C LYS A 30 -11.46 13.23 3.16
N GLN A 31 -12.05 12.67 4.21
CA GLN A 31 -11.52 11.47 4.89
C GLN A 31 -11.48 10.27 3.95
N VAL A 32 -12.52 10.03 3.14
CA VAL A 32 -12.52 8.97 2.11
C VAL A 32 -11.35 9.18 1.15
N VAL A 33 -11.20 10.39 0.59
CA VAL A 33 -10.11 10.69 -0.37
C VAL A 33 -8.73 10.48 0.28
N VAL A 34 -8.54 10.95 1.51
CA VAL A 34 -7.27 10.77 2.24
C VAL A 34 -6.98 9.28 2.48
N VAL A 35 -7.96 8.50 2.94
CA VAL A 35 -7.80 7.06 3.17
C VAL A 35 -7.50 6.32 1.86
N SER A 36 -8.17 6.68 0.76
CA SER A 36 -7.90 6.11 -0.56
C SER A 36 -6.48 6.43 -1.06
N LEU A 37 -6.00 7.65 -0.86
CA LEU A 37 -4.61 8.01 -1.17
C LEU A 37 -3.62 7.23 -0.29
N LEU A 38 -3.95 7.06 1.00
CA LEU A 38 -3.14 6.29 1.94
C LEU A 38 -3.10 4.80 1.56
N MET A 39 -4.20 4.24 1.05
CA MET A 39 -4.24 2.89 0.48
C MET A 39 -3.28 2.74 -0.71
N ILE A 40 -3.29 3.70 -1.63
CA ILE A 40 -2.38 3.69 -2.79
C ILE A 40 -0.92 3.74 -2.31
N LEU A 41 -0.61 4.60 -1.34
CA LEU A 41 0.73 4.69 -0.76
C LEU A 41 1.14 3.38 -0.06
N SER A 42 0.21 2.73 0.64
CA SER A 42 0.43 1.40 1.25
C SER A 42 0.83 0.36 0.22
N ALA A 43 0.19 0.36 -0.96
CA ALA A 43 0.52 -0.58 -2.03
C ALA A 43 1.96 -0.38 -2.54
N PHE A 44 2.43 0.87 -2.65
CA PHE A 44 3.83 1.13 -3.00
C PHE A 44 4.81 0.60 -1.94
N ALA A 45 4.51 0.78 -0.66
CA ALA A 45 5.34 0.23 0.43
C ALA A 45 5.42 -1.30 0.37
N GLU A 46 4.33 -1.96 0.01
CA GLU A 46 4.29 -3.42 -0.17
C GLU A 46 5.12 -3.87 -1.37
N VAL A 47 4.99 -3.20 -2.51
CA VAL A 47 5.78 -3.49 -3.71
C VAL A 47 7.28 -3.30 -3.45
N LEU A 48 7.67 -2.24 -2.72
CA LEU A 48 9.06 -2.04 -2.32
C LEU A 48 9.57 -3.16 -1.41
N THR A 49 8.76 -3.59 -0.44
CA THR A 49 9.13 -4.68 0.47
C THR A 49 9.28 -6.01 -0.27
N LEU A 50 8.36 -6.33 -1.19
CA LEU A 50 8.45 -7.50 -2.06
C LEU A 50 9.65 -7.41 -3.00
N GLY A 51 9.93 -6.22 -3.53
CA GLY A 51 11.11 -5.96 -4.36
C GLY A 51 12.43 -6.16 -3.60
N ALA A 52 12.47 -5.82 -2.31
CA ALA A 52 13.63 -6.01 -1.44
C ALA A 52 13.85 -7.47 -1.02
N VAL A 53 12.80 -8.32 -1.04
CA VAL A 53 12.95 -9.74 -0.68
C VAL A 53 13.76 -10.51 -1.72
N ILE A 54 13.61 -10.15 -3.00
CA ILE A 54 14.30 -10.82 -4.12
C ILE A 54 15.82 -10.75 -3.98
N PRO A 55 16.45 -9.57 -3.87
CA PRO A 55 17.89 -9.49 -3.71
C PRO A 55 18.36 -10.10 -2.38
N PHE A 56 17.57 -10.02 -1.31
CA PHE A 56 17.91 -10.65 -0.03
C PHE A 56 18.02 -12.18 -0.16
N ILE A 57 17.03 -12.82 -0.81
CA ILE A 57 17.07 -14.25 -1.09
C ILE A 57 18.22 -14.57 -2.06
N MET A 58 18.47 -13.73 -3.06
CA MET A 58 19.52 -13.95 -4.04
C MET A 58 20.91 -13.98 -3.38
N VAL A 59 21.22 -13.09 -2.44
CA VAL A 59 22.50 -13.16 -1.69
C VAL A 59 22.67 -14.50 -0.99
N LEU A 60 21.59 -15.10 -0.48
CA LEU A 60 21.66 -16.36 0.26
C LEU A 60 21.75 -17.61 -0.62
N VAL A 61 21.30 -17.52 -1.88
CA VAL A 61 21.20 -18.66 -2.80
C VAL A 61 22.33 -18.64 -3.84
N GLU A 62 22.58 -17.48 -4.44
CA GLU A 62 23.54 -17.29 -5.53
C GLU A 62 24.20 -15.90 -5.37
N PRO A 63 25.08 -15.73 -4.37
CA PRO A 63 25.62 -14.43 -3.95
C PRO A 63 26.31 -13.67 -5.09
N GLU A 64 26.99 -14.38 -6.00
CA GLU A 64 27.73 -13.78 -7.11
C GLU A 64 26.84 -12.98 -8.06
N ARG A 65 25.55 -13.34 -8.15
CA ARG A 65 24.60 -12.69 -9.07
C ARG A 65 23.89 -11.50 -8.46
N VAL A 66 23.98 -11.28 -7.15
CA VAL A 66 23.28 -10.15 -6.51
C VAL A 66 23.75 -8.80 -7.06
N PHE A 67 25.02 -8.70 -7.45
CA PHE A 67 25.61 -7.49 -8.02
C PHE A 67 25.15 -7.21 -9.45
N GLU A 68 24.53 -8.17 -10.14
CA GLU A 68 23.87 -7.93 -11.44
C GLU A 68 22.65 -7.01 -11.27
N ILE A 69 22.08 -6.94 -10.06
CA ILE A 69 20.97 -6.05 -9.73
C ILE A 69 21.53 -4.65 -9.46
N ARG A 70 21.38 -3.74 -10.43
CA ARG A 70 21.91 -2.37 -10.38
C ARG A 70 21.62 -1.62 -9.06
N PRO A 71 20.39 -1.60 -8.53
CA PRO A 71 20.13 -0.97 -7.22
C PRO A 71 20.94 -1.57 -6.06
N VAL A 72 21.25 -2.87 -6.10
CA VAL A 72 22.05 -3.54 -5.08
C VAL A 72 23.52 -3.19 -5.23
N ALA A 73 24.04 -3.16 -6.46
CA ALA A 73 25.41 -2.74 -6.72
C ALA A 73 25.67 -1.29 -6.27
N GLU A 74 24.74 -0.37 -6.54
CA GLU A 74 24.81 1.02 -6.06
C GLU A 74 24.77 1.10 -4.52
N LEU A 75 23.92 0.30 -3.87
CA LEU A 75 23.88 0.19 -2.41
C LEU A 75 25.19 -0.35 -1.84
N ALA A 76 25.78 -1.37 -2.46
CA ALA A 76 27.04 -1.97 -2.02
C ALA A 76 28.21 -0.99 -2.12
N GLN A 77 28.30 -0.25 -3.23
CA GLN A 77 29.30 0.81 -3.39
C GLN A 77 29.14 1.91 -2.34
N TRP A 78 27.89 2.29 -2.03
CA TRP A 78 27.62 3.29 -0.99
C TRP A 78 28.01 2.81 0.41
N LEU A 79 27.86 1.51 0.68
CA LEU A 79 28.26 0.85 1.92
C LEU A 79 29.73 0.41 1.94
N ASN A 80 30.46 0.62 0.84
CA ASN A 80 31.85 0.20 0.63
C ASN A 80 32.06 -1.32 0.87
N VAL A 81 31.12 -2.11 0.34
CA VAL A 81 31.09 -3.57 0.44
C VAL A 81 31.57 -4.18 -0.87
N ASP A 82 32.65 -4.98 -0.79
CA ASP A 82 33.25 -5.65 -1.95
C ASP A 82 32.80 -7.10 -2.13
N GLN A 83 32.36 -7.76 -1.05
CA GLN A 83 31.93 -9.16 -1.07
C GLN A 83 30.40 -9.28 -1.03
N PRO A 84 29.78 -10.16 -1.84
CA PRO A 84 28.33 -10.29 -1.84
C PRO A 84 27.79 -10.87 -0.52
N GLU A 85 28.56 -11.66 0.22
CA GLU A 85 28.16 -12.23 1.51
C GLU A 85 27.95 -11.15 2.58
N ASP A 86 28.70 -10.05 2.50
CA ASP A 86 28.59 -8.92 3.43
C ASP A 86 27.29 -8.11 3.22
N LEU A 87 26.60 -8.30 2.07
CA LEU A 87 25.32 -7.68 1.78
C LEU A 87 24.13 -8.32 2.51
N VAL A 88 24.29 -9.51 3.11
CA VAL A 88 23.21 -10.20 3.82
C VAL A 88 22.58 -9.31 4.89
N VAL A 89 23.39 -8.71 5.76
CA VAL A 89 22.90 -7.90 6.88
C VAL A 89 22.27 -6.59 6.41
N PRO A 90 22.89 -5.78 5.51
CA PRO A 90 22.26 -4.60 4.95
C PRO A 90 20.91 -4.87 4.26
N LEU A 91 20.84 -5.90 3.40
CA LEU A 91 19.61 -6.25 2.71
C LEU A 91 18.53 -6.78 3.68
N ALA A 92 18.91 -7.58 4.67
CA ALA A 92 18.00 -8.00 5.74
C ALA A 92 17.44 -6.78 6.50
N ALA A 93 18.30 -5.82 6.86
CA ALA A 93 17.88 -4.62 7.56
C ALA A 93 16.90 -3.78 6.74
N VAL A 94 17.21 -3.55 5.45
CA VAL A 94 16.31 -2.86 4.51
C VAL A 94 14.97 -3.59 4.39
N PHE A 95 14.99 -4.92 4.25
CA PHE A 95 13.78 -5.72 4.16
C PHE A 95 12.93 -5.65 5.44
N VAL A 96 13.54 -5.85 6.62
CA VAL A 96 12.84 -5.81 7.91
C VAL A 96 12.24 -4.43 8.16
N VAL A 97 13.00 -3.36 7.94
CA VAL A 97 12.50 -1.98 8.07
C VAL A 97 11.36 -1.73 7.10
N GLY A 98 11.51 -2.13 5.83
CA GLY A 98 10.46 -2.02 4.81
C GLY A 98 9.19 -2.76 5.21
N ALA A 99 9.32 -4.01 5.66
CA ALA A 99 8.20 -4.85 6.07
C ALA A 99 7.46 -4.30 7.29
N VAL A 100 8.18 -3.81 8.31
CA VAL A 100 7.58 -3.17 9.49
C VAL A 100 6.86 -1.89 9.10
N LEU A 101 7.46 -1.05 8.24
CA LEU A 101 6.82 0.17 7.75
C LEU A 101 5.56 -0.15 6.92
N ALA A 102 5.64 -1.11 6.01
CA ALA A 102 4.49 -1.54 5.21
C ALA A 102 3.36 -2.07 6.10
N ALA A 103 3.68 -2.88 7.11
CA ALA A 103 2.71 -3.37 8.09
C ALA A 103 2.08 -2.24 8.90
N ALA A 104 2.88 -1.27 9.37
CA ALA A 104 2.38 -0.11 10.12
C ALA A 104 1.44 0.75 9.27
N VAL A 105 1.79 1.03 8.01
CA VAL A 105 0.93 1.76 7.08
C VAL A 105 -0.37 0.99 6.82
N ARG A 106 -0.28 -0.32 6.56
CA ARG A 106 -1.44 -1.19 6.32
C ARG A 106 -2.39 -1.19 7.53
N LEU A 107 -1.87 -1.27 8.75
CA LEU A 107 -2.66 -1.18 9.97
C LEU A 107 -3.31 0.20 10.12
N GLY A 108 -2.58 1.28 9.85
CA GLY A 108 -3.10 2.65 9.88
C GLY A 108 -4.26 2.84 8.89
N VAL A 109 -4.11 2.34 7.65
CA VAL A 109 -5.15 2.34 6.62
C VAL A 109 -6.37 1.55 7.05
N ALA A 110 -6.18 0.34 7.58
CA ALA A 110 -7.27 -0.51 8.06
C ALA A 110 -8.05 0.18 9.18
N TRP A 111 -7.35 0.72 10.18
CA TRP A 111 -7.95 1.45 11.29
C TRP A 111 -8.73 2.68 10.80
N ALA A 112 -8.15 3.49 9.91
CA ALA A 112 -8.81 4.68 9.37
C ALA A 112 -10.06 4.33 8.56
N THR A 113 -10.01 3.22 7.81
CA THR A 113 -11.15 2.71 7.04
C THR A 113 -12.29 2.28 7.96
N ILE A 114 -11.99 1.53 9.02
CA ILE A 114 -12.99 1.12 10.03
C ILE A 114 -13.60 2.35 10.72
N ARG A 115 -12.76 3.30 11.15
CA ARG A 115 -13.23 4.53 11.81
C ARG A 115 -14.15 5.35 10.89
N LEU A 116 -13.80 5.45 9.61
CA LEU A 116 -14.60 6.14 8.61
C LEU A 116 -15.94 5.42 8.36
N ALA A 117 -15.93 4.09 8.23
CA ALA A 117 -17.13 3.29 8.04
C ALA A 117 -18.12 3.46 9.20
N VAL A 118 -17.64 3.30 10.44
CA VAL A 118 -18.47 3.49 11.65
C VAL A 118 -19.04 4.91 11.72
N ALA A 119 -18.21 5.91 11.43
CA ALA A 119 -18.61 7.31 11.56
C ALA A 119 -19.49 7.81 10.41
N THR A 120 -19.54 7.09 9.28
CA THR A 120 -20.46 7.35 8.16
C THR A 120 -21.79 6.61 8.36
N GLY A 121 -21.79 5.47 9.07
CA GLY A 121 -23.01 4.72 9.39
C GLY A 121 -23.82 5.28 10.57
N ALA A 122 -23.22 6.17 11.37
CA ALA A 122 -23.89 6.89 12.45
C ALA A 122 -24.58 8.19 11.98
N ASP A 123 -24.32 8.64 10.75
CA ASP A 123 -24.92 9.81 10.10
C ASP A 123 -26.07 9.37 9.14
#